data_AF-A0A6G1LLW8-F1
#
_entry.id   AF-A0A6G1LLW8-F1
#
_cell.length_a   1.000
_cell.length_b   1.000
_cell.length_c   1.000
_cell.angle_alpha   90.00
_cell.angle_beta   90.00
_cell.angle_gamma   90.00
#
_symmetry.space_group_name_H-M   'P 1'
#
loop_
_entity.id
_entity.type
_entity.pdbx_description
1 polymer ?
#
loop_
_entity_poly.entity_id
_entity_poly.type
_entity_poly.pdbx_seq_one_letter_code
_entity_poly.pdbx_strand_id
1 'polypeptide(L)'
;MSAPSGSWLAAQGNDFFNSLNRTKHYNVLLTAETADFDPDTEKQWREEVFITKYVPLLNGGPEYIRRVHAAGDSFGTGECYAIVAFGEAASLILQGHTKPNHPKLVAIICYYPSIIPSVHLKYPPGIRVLVHLAGTEVGVQHHPEVLGIQGKQKTTKKRLDPGAGYGEPLNIAWPAYTYAGVRSGFAERDLEEFDPVAESVAFTRSLNTVRRAFRIEPDFENVRDDLVDLQASGQVDKALGRIRDFAQVINGPTLTGGIGQKDLRQFYTSFFHPLPKDFRTRLLSRTIDTARCVDEIFVSFTHSQPIEWILPGVPATNKKVEVVVISIVRMMGQQKLESEHVYWDQASVLMQVGLLSPKMVPESFRKKGVEELPIWGAESARAMKRGSSSHMNELVVDWQD
;
A
#
# COMPACT_ATOMS: atom_id res chain seq x y z
N MET A 1 -22.54 -38.05 41.32
CA MET A 1 -21.81 -37.08 40.48
C MET A 1 -20.67 -37.84 39.81
N SER A 2 -20.84 -38.14 38.53
CA SER A 2 -19.89 -38.84 37.68
C SER A 2 -19.98 -38.19 36.30
N ALA A 3 -18.85 -37.68 35.80
CA ALA A 3 -18.75 -37.03 34.50
C ALA A 3 -18.81 -38.07 33.37
N PRO A 4 -19.50 -37.82 32.24
CA PRO A 4 -19.41 -38.68 31.08
C PRO A 4 -18.17 -38.37 30.25
N SER A 5 -17.46 -39.45 29.93
CA SER A 5 -16.27 -39.57 29.09
C SER A 5 -16.56 -39.43 27.59
N GLY A 6 -15.61 -38.83 26.87
CA GLY A 6 -15.20 -39.23 25.52
C GLY A 6 -16.11 -38.82 24.37
N SER A 7 -15.81 -37.65 23.77
CA SER A 7 -16.44 -37.23 22.52
C SER A 7 -15.90 -38.05 21.34
N TRP A 8 -16.83 -38.67 20.63
CA TRP A 8 -16.73 -39.41 19.36
C TRP A 8 -16.11 -38.61 18.18
N LEU A 9 -15.70 -37.34 18.38
CA LEU A 9 -15.06 -36.50 17.35
C LEU A 9 -13.59 -36.82 17.08
N ALA A 10 -12.92 -37.63 17.91
CA ALA A 10 -11.47 -37.81 17.81
C ALA A 10 -11.01 -38.86 16.77
N ALA A 11 -11.92 -39.62 16.14
CA ALA A 11 -11.55 -40.80 15.34
C ALA A 11 -11.87 -40.72 13.83
N GLN A 12 -12.44 -39.62 13.32
CA GLN A 12 -12.63 -39.38 11.89
C GLN A 12 -12.15 -37.97 11.54
N GLY A 13 -10.86 -37.79 11.23
CA GLY A 13 -10.42 -36.42 10.92
C GLY A 13 -8.95 -36.16 10.59
N ASN A 14 -8.13 -37.15 10.21
CA ASN A 14 -6.75 -36.83 9.78
C ASN A 14 -6.54 -36.93 8.26
N ASP A 15 -7.19 -37.86 7.56
CA ASP A 15 -6.96 -37.99 6.10
C ASP A 15 -7.77 -36.98 5.27
N PHE A 16 -8.98 -36.64 5.70
CA PHE A 16 -9.82 -35.62 5.03
C PHE A 16 -9.23 -34.20 5.16
N PHE A 17 -8.77 -33.82 6.35
CA PHE A 17 -8.20 -32.49 6.59
C PHE A 17 -6.81 -32.31 5.95
N ASN A 18 -6.00 -33.37 5.84
CA ASN A 18 -4.76 -33.33 5.06
C ASN A 18 -5.02 -33.17 3.56
N SER A 19 -6.13 -33.68 3.02
CA SER A 19 -6.53 -33.46 1.62
C SER A 19 -7.01 -32.02 1.34
N LEU A 20 -7.40 -31.27 2.39
CA LEU A 20 -7.78 -29.85 2.34
C LEU A 20 -6.58 -28.90 2.44
N ASN A 21 -5.42 -29.38 2.88
CA ASN A 21 -4.15 -28.65 2.83
C ASN A 21 -3.54 -28.69 1.41
N ARG A 22 -4.32 -28.33 0.39
CA ARG A 22 -3.74 -27.96 -0.90
C ARG A 22 -3.11 -26.58 -0.75
N THR A 23 -1.78 -26.52 -0.84
CA THR A 23 -1.07 -25.26 -1.09
C THR A 23 -1.72 -24.58 -2.29
N LYS A 24 -2.39 -23.44 -2.06
CA LYS A 24 -2.98 -22.66 -3.15
C LYS A 24 -1.84 -21.98 -3.91
N HIS A 25 -1.78 -22.21 -5.21
CA HIS A 25 -0.86 -21.53 -6.11
C HIS A 25 -1.53 -20.28 -6.69
N TYR A 26 -0.86 -19.14 -6.56
CA TYR A 26 -1.32 -17.87 -7.11
C TYR A 26 -0.45 -17.52 -8.33
N ASN A 27 -0.90 -17.93 -9.51
CA ASN A 27 -0.09 -17.86 -10.72
C ASN A 27 -0.22 -16.49 -11.41
N VAL A 28 0.91 -15.85 -11.69
CA VAL A 28 0.98 -14.57 -12.42
C VAL A 28 1.80 -14.75 -13.69
N LEU A 29 1.18 -14.49 -14.84
CA LEU A 29 1.89 -14.39 -16.12
C LEU A 29 2.39 -12.97 -16.31
N LEU A 30 3.71 -12.81 -16.40
CA LEU A 30 4.34 -11.55 -16.78
C LEU A 30 4.57 -11.56 -18.30
N THR A 31 4.34 -10.43 -18.97
CA THR A 31 4.54 -10.36 -20.42
C THR A 31 4.91 -8.94 -20.86
N ALA A 32 5.94 -8.84 -21.70
CA ALA A 32 6.45 -7.60 -22.26
C ALA A 32 6.95 -7.83 -23.70
N GLU A 33 7.47 -6.79 -24.34
CA GLU A 33 7.88 -6.81 -25.75
C GLU A 33 9.10 -7.69 -26.02
N THR A 34 10.10 -7.57 -25.16
CA THR A 34 11.43 -8.17 -25.29
C THR A 34 11.44 -9.67 -24.97
N ALA A 35 12.56 -10.34 -25.24
CA ALA A 35 12.73 -11.76 -24.93
C ALA A 35 13.01 -12.01 -23.43
N ASP A 36 13.65 -11.05 -22.79
CA ASP A 36 13.90 -10.99 -21.35
C ASP A 36 13.10 -9.84 -20.73
N PHE A 37 12.95 -9.83 -19.41
CA PHE A 37 12.18 -8.84 -18.67
C PHE A 37 12.92 -8.40 -17.41
N ASP A 38 12.54 -7.23 -16.87
CA ASP A 38 13.11 -6.67 -15.65
C ASP A 38 13.08 -7.70 -14.50
N PRO A 39 14.27 -8.19 -14.06
CA PRO A 39 14.37 -9.20 -13.02
C PRO A 39 13.93 -8.68 -11.65
N ASP A 40 14.03 -7.37 -11.39
CA ASP A 40 13.62 -6.78 -10.13
C ASP A 40 12.09 -6.67 -10.05
N THR A 41 11.42 -6.30 -11.15
CA THR A 41 9.96 -6.34 -11.24
C THR A 41 9.45 -7.77 -11.10
N GLU A 42 10.08 -8.76 -11.75
CA GLU A 42 9.70 -10.17 -11.56
C GLU A 42 9.88 -10.61 -10.09
N LYS A 43 11.01 -10.24 -9.48
CA LYS A 43 11.29 -10.53 -8.07
C LYS A 43 10.23 -9.92 -7.16
N GLN A 44 9.83 -8.67 -7.39
CA GLN A 44 8.81 -7.97 -6.60
C GLN A 44 7.48 -8.74 -6.58
N TRP A 45 7.03 -9.27 -7.72
CA TRP A 45 5.83 -10.12 -7.76
C TRP A 45 6.02 -11.46 -7.03
N ARG A 46 7.18 -12.11 -7.17
CA ARG A 46 7.47 -13.37 -6.46
C ARG A 46 7.51 -13.19 -4.94
N GLU A 47 8.02 -12.05 -4.47
CA GLU A 47 8.05 -11.75 -3.04
C GLU A 47 6.65 -11.72 -2.43
N GLU A 48 5.64 -11.24 -3.18
CA GLU A 48 4.20 -11.24 -2.85
C GLU A 48 3.52 -12.61 -2.91
N VAL A 49 4.28 -13.69 -2.78
CA VAL A 49 3.85 -15.11 -2.79
C VAL A 49 3.25 -15.60 -4.12
N PHE A 50 3.39 -14.83 -5.21
CA PHE A 50 2.96 -15.26 -6.53
C PHE A 50 4.00 -16.16 -7.20
N ILE A 51 3.51 -17.13 -7.97
CA ILE A 51 4.33 -17.94 -8.87
C ILE A 51 4.33 -17.22 -10.23
N THR A 52 5.47 -16.66 -10.61
CA THR A 52 5.61 -15.93 -11.87
C THR A 52 6.03 -16.85 -13.01
N LYS A 53 5.50 -16.59 -14.20
CA LYS A 53 6.01 -17.16 -15.45
C LYS A 53 6.00 -16.07 -16.52
N TYR A 54 7.14 -15.88 -17.18
CA TYR A 54 7.28 -14.89 -18.24
C TYR A 54 6.89 -15.45 -19.61
N VAL A 55 6.16 -14.66 -20.40
CA VAL A 55 5.79 -14.98 -21.79
C VAL A 55 6.06 -13.76 -22.67
N PRO A 56 7.07 -13.78 -23.55
CA PRO A 56 7.41 -12.62 -24.38
C PRO A 56 6.44 -12.43 -25.56
N LEU A 57 6.28 -11.17 -25.97
CA LEU A 57 5.52 -10.77 -27.15
C LEU A 57 6.14 -11.34 -28.44
N LEU A 58 7.45 -11.15 -28.63
CA LEU A 58 8.18 -11.52 -29.84
C LEU A 58 7.48 -10.97 -31.10
N ASN A 59 7.11 -11.83 -32.05
CA ASN A 59 6.41 -11.46 -33.28
C ASN A 59 4.93 -11.05 -33.06
N GLY A 60 4.43 -11.09 -31.83
CA GLY A 60 3.09 -10.64 -31.46
C GLY A 60 1.93 -11.41 -32.09
N GLY A 61 0.83 -10.70 -32.30
CA GLY A 61 -0.35 -11.18 -33.02
C GLY A 61 -1.12 -12.33 -32.34
N PRO A 62 -1.94 -13.09 -33.11
CA PRO A 62 -2.74 -14.20 -32.57
C PRO A 62 -1.91 -15.33 -31.99
N GLU A 63 -0.67 -15.52 -32.48
CA GLU A 63 0.22 -16.54 -31.95
C GLU A 63 0.67 -16.20 -30.53
N TYR A 64 1.02 -14.94 -30.26
CA TYR A 64 1.32 -14.46 -28.91
C TYR A 64 0.18 -14.73 -27.93
N ILE A 65 -1.05 -14.37 -28.29
CA ILE A 65 -2.24 -14.61 -27.45
C ILE A 65 -2.40 -16.12 -27.17
N ARG A 66 -2.21 -16.99 -28.18
CA ARG A 66 -2.22 -18.44 -27.96
C ARG A 66 -1.11 -18.91 -27.00
N ARG A 67 0.10 -18.36 -27.08
CA ARG A 67 1.19 -18.71 -26.15
C ARG A 67 0.88 -18.29 -24.71
N VAL A 68 0.30 -17.10 -24.51
CA VAL A 68 -0.13 -16.63 -23.18
C VAL A 68 -1.19 -17.56 -22.60
N HIS A 69 -2.20 -17.93 -23.39
CA HIS A 69 -3.21 -18.89 -22.94
C HIS A 69 -2.65 -20.27 -22.68
N ALA A 70 -1.80 -20.81 -23.56
CA ALA A 70 -1.15 -22.10 -23.34
C ALA A 70 -0.33 -22.10 -22.04
N ALA A 71 0.34 -20.97 -21.71
CA ALA A 71 1.03 -20.82 -20.44
C ALA A 71 0.05 -20.80 -19.25
N GLY A 72 -1.06 -20.08 -19.36
CA GLY A 72 -2.10 -20.05 -18.31
C GLY A 72 -2.82 -21.38 -18.11
N ASP A 73 -3.07 -22.11 -19.20
CA ASP A 73 -3.74 -23.40 -19.18
C ASP A 73 -2.83 -24.51 -18.66
N SER A 74 -1.51 -24.33 -18.75
CA SER A 74 -0.49 -25.24 -18.20
C SER A 74 -0.44 -25.28 -16.67
N PHE A 75 -1.10 -24.34 -15.98
CA PHE A 75 -1.26 -24.38 -14.53
C PHE A 75 -2.23 -25.50 -14.10
N GLY A 76 -2.14 -25.92 -12.84
CA GLY A 76 -2.82 -27.09 -12.32
C GLY A 76 -4.34 -27.09 -12.53
N THR A 77 -4.95 -28.28 -12.50
CA THR A 77 -6.41 -28.43 -12.64
C THR A 77 -7.14 -27.67 -11.53
N GLY A 78 -7.93 -26.65 -11.92
CA GLY A 78 -8.65 -25.77 -10.98
C GLY A 78 -7.86 -24.54 -10.52
N GLU A 79 -6.60 -24.39 -10.94
CA GLU A 79 -5.82 -23.18 -10.67
C GLU A 79 -6.22 -22.05 -11.62
N CYS A 80 -6.33 -20.84 -11.07
CA CYS A 80 -6.55 -19.61 -11.83
C CYS A 80 -5.21 -18.87 -12.02
N TYR A 81 -5.19 -17.91 -12.94
CA TYR A 81 -4.04 -17.05 -13.15
C TYR A 81 -4.45 -15.59 -13.42
N ALA A 82 -3.50 -14.69 -13.19
CA ALA A 82 -3.57 -13.29 -13.59
C ALA A 82 -2.53 -13.02 -14.69
N ILE A 83 -2.77 -12.00 -15.51
CA ILE A 83 -1.80 -11.49 -16.49
C ILE A 83 -1.39 -10.08 -16.06
N VAL A 84 -0.08 -9.82 -16.04
CA VAL A 84 0.50 -8.48 -15.89
C VAL A 84 1.32 -8.22 -17.13
N ALA A 85 0.89 -7.24 -17.92
CA ALA A 85 1.41 -6.96 -19.25
C ALA A 85 1.96 -5.54 -19.34
N PHE A 86 3.04 -5.35 -20.09
CA PHE A 86 3.75 -4.08 -20.25
C PHE A 86 3.86 -3.70 -21.74
N GLY A 87 3.81 -2.41 -22.06
CA GLY A 87 4.03 -1.89 -23.42
C GLY A 87 3.04 -2.43 -24.46
N GLU A 88 3.53 -2.77 -25.67
CA GLU A 88 2.70 -3.34 -26.74
C GLU A 88 2.06 -4.69 -26.35
N ALA A 89 2.71 -5.48 -25.48
CA ALA A 89 2.10 -6.69 -24.96
C ALA A 89 0.81 -6.35 -24.18
N ALA A 90 0.82 -5.27 -23.40
CA ALA A 90 -0.36 -4.78 -22.70
C ALA A 90 -1.49 -4.39 -23.66
N SER A 91 -1.17 -3.71 -24.77
CA SER A 91 -2.13 -3.36 -25.82
C SER A 91 -2.83 -4.59 -26.38
N LEU A 92 -2.06 -5.64 -26.72
CA LEU A 92 -2.63 -6.88 -27.27
C LEU A 92 -3.42 -7.69 -26.26
N ILE A 93 -2.98 -7.75 -25.00
CA ILE A 93 -3.70 -8.43 -23.93
C ILE A 93 -5.08 -7.79 -23.70
N LEU A 94 -5.18 -6.47 -23.64
CA LEU A 94 -6.48 -5.79 -23.50
C LEU A 94 -7.43 -6.12 -24.65
N GLN A 95 -6.92 -6.15 -25.88
CA GLN A 95 -7.71 -6.43 -27.07
C GLN A 95 -8.11 -7.91 -27.20
N GLY A 96 -7.25 -8.83 -26.75
CA GLY A 96 -7.47 -10.27 -26.86
C GLY A 96 -8.52 -10.82 -25.91
N HIS A 97 -8.82 -10.13 -24.81
CA HIS A 97 -9.59 -10.67 -23.69
C HIS A 97 -10.97 -10.01 -23.47
N THR A 98 -11.56 -9.47 -24.54
CA THR A 98 -12.89 -8.82 -24.45
C THR A 98 -14.06 -9.81 -24.39
N LYS A 99 -13.80 -11.11 -24.59
CA LYS A 99 -14.81 -12.19 -24.65
C LYS A 99 -14.60 -13.19 -23.50
N PRO A 100 -15.67 -13.84 -23.00
CA PRO A 100 -15.62 -14.76 -21.85
C PRO A 100 -15.10 -16.16 -22.21
N ASN A 101 -13.94 -16.25 -22.88
CA ASN A 101 -13.41 -17.52 -23.41
C ASN A 101 -12.27 -18.11 -22.56
N HIS A 102 -11.95 -17.50 -21.42
CA HIS A 102 -10.78 -17.83 -20.60
C HIS A 102 -11.18 -18.02 -19.13
N PRO A 103 -11.80 -19.17 -18.77
CA PRO A 103 -12.41 -19.36 -17.47
C PRO A 103 -11.42 -19.41 -16.30
N LYS A 104 -10.13 -19.67 -16.57
CA LYS A 104 -9.05 -19.65 -15.56
C LYS A 104 -8.44 -18.26 -15.33
N LEU A 105 -8.69 -17.29 -16.22
CA LEU A 105 -8.14 -15.95 -16.11
C LEU A 105 -9.00 -15.11 -15.18
N VAL A 106 -8.42 -14.58 -14.11
CA VAL A 106 -9.15 -13.82 -13.07
C VAL A 106 -8.77 -12.34 -13.00
N ALA A 107 -7.59 -11.96 -13.51
CA ALA A 107 -7.17 -10.56 -13.58
C ALA A 107 -6.26 -10.24 -14.76
N ILE A 108 -6.37 -9.01 -15.26
CA ILE A 108 -5.49 -8.39 -16.25
C ILE A 108 -5.04 -7.04 -15.72
N ILE A 109 -3.73 -6.87 -15.60
CA ILE A 109 -3.08 -5.61 -15.26
C ILE A 109 -2.26 -5.18 -16.46
N CYS A 110 -2.44 -3.95 -16.92
CA CYS A 110 -1.76 -3.44 -18.10
C CYS A 110 -1.03 -2.14 -17.79
N TYR A 111 0.28 -2.15 -17.96
CA TYR A 111 1.17 -1.01 -17.81
C TYR A 111 1.49 -0.41 -19.17
N TYR A 112 1.20 0.89 -19.29
CA TYR A 112 1.42 1.76 -20.45
C TYR A 112 1.12 1.13 -21.82
N PRO A 113 -0.09 0.55 -22.03
CA PRO A 113 -0.50 0.16 -23.37
C PRO A 113 -0.55 1.38 -24.29
N SER A 114 0.08 1.26 -25.45
CA SER A 114 0.01 2.27 -26.52
C SER A 114 -1.38 2.36 -27.16
N ILE A 115 -2.16 1.28 -27.12
CA ILE A 115 -3.50 1.16 -27.69
C ILE A 115 -4.43 0.49 -26.68
N ILE A 116 -5.53 1.17 -26.36
CA ILE A 116 -6.62 0.63 -25.54
C ILE A 116 -7.89 0.39 -26.37
N PRO A 117 -8.75 -0.55 -25.96
CA PRO A 117 -10.07 -0.70 -26.56
C PRO A 117 -10.95 0.54 -26.29
N SER A 118 -12.12 0.58 -26.93
CA SER A 118 -13.11 1.65 -26.75
C SER A 118 -13.44 1.84 -25.27
N VAL A 119 -13.24 3.04 -24.71
CA VAL A 119 -13.44 3.40 -23.29
C VAL A 119 -14.81 3.03 -22.68
N HIS A 120 -15.76 2.58 -23.48
CA HIS A 120 -17.09 2.11 -23.07
C HIS A 120 -17.25 0.57 -23.09
N LEU A 121 -16.26 -0.17 -23.58
CA LEU A 121 -16.21 -1.64 -23.55
C LEU A 121 -16.40 -2.16 -22.11
N LYS A 122 -17.10 -3.27 -21.96
CA LYS A 122 -17.21 -3.98 -20.68
C LYS A 122 -16.50 -5.32 -20.80
N TYR A 123 -15.51 -5.55 -19.94
CA TYR A 123 -14.84 -6.84 -19.86
C TYR A 123 -15.74 -7.89 -19.21
N PRO A 124 -15.48 -9.20 -19.45
CA PRO A 124 -16.18 -10.27 -18.77
C PRO A 124 -16.15 -10.09 -17.24
N PRO A 125 -17.28 -10.28 -16.53
CA PRO A 125 -17.37 -9.97 -15.08
C PRO A 125 -16.47 -10.85 -14.20
N GLY A 126 -16.01 -12.01 -14.71
CA GLY A 126 -15.04 -12.87 -14.04
C GLY A 126 -13.59 -12.39 -14.09
N ILE A 127 -13.29 -11.37 -14.92
CA ILE A 127 -11.93 -10.84 -15.12
C ILE A 127 -11.87 -9.43 -14.53
N ARG A 128 -11.05 -9.24 -13.51
CA ARG A 128 -10.72 -7.89 -13.00
C ARG A 128 -9.72 -7.22 -13.94
N VAL A 129 -10.00 -6.02 -14.41
CA VAL A 129 -9.08 -5.28 -15.30
C VAL A 129 -8.61 -4.00 -14.61
N LEU A 130 -7.31 -3.71 -14.73
CA LEU A 130 -6.67 -2.48 -14.29
C LEU A 130 -5.68 -2.00 -15.36
N VAL A 131 -5.71 -0.70 -15.67
CA VAL A 131 -4.78 -0.10 -16.65
C VAL A 131 -4.05 1.09 -16.03
N HIS A 132 -2.73 1.13 -16.21
CA HIS A 132 -1.87 2.26 -15.87
C HIS A 132 -1.41 2.90 -17.17
N LEU A 133 -1.83 4.13 -17.45
CA LEU A 133 -1.44 4.87 -18.66
C LEU A 133 -0.31 5.84 -18.34
N ALA A 134 0.61 6.01 -19.30
CA ALA A 134 1.74 6.92 -19.20
C ALA A 134 1.96 7.65 -20.53
N GLY A 135 2.69 8.78 -20.49
CA GLY A 135 2.90 9.63 -21.66
C GLY A 135 1.76 10.64 -21.90
N THR A 136 1.72 11.21 -23.10
CA THR A 136 0.83 12.34 -23.45
C THR A 136 -0.30 11.95 -24.39
N GLU A 137 -0.27 10.75 -24.96
CA GLU A 137 -1.26 10.27 -25.92
C GLU A 137 -1.46 8.75 -25.78
N VAL A 138 -2.64 8.29 -26.16
CA VAL A 138 -2.97 6.86 -26.25
C VAL A 138 -3.84 6.60 -27.50
N GLY A 139 -3.62 5.48 -28.18
CA GLY A 139 -4.51 5.03 -29.24
C GLY A 139 -5.81 4.46 -28.65
N VAL A 140 -6.97 4.92 -29.10
CA VAL A 140 -8.27 4.39 -28.68
C VAL A 140 -8.96 3.72 -29.86
N GLN A 141 -9.30 2.44 -29.70
CA GLN A 141 -10.01 1.69 -30.73
C GLN A 141 -11.52 1.98 -30.69
N HIS A 142 -12.11 2.07 -31.87
CA HIS A 142 -13.56 2.19 -32.03
C HIS A 142 -14.01 1.45 -33.29
N HIS A 143 -15.28 1.03 -33.29
CA HIS A 143 -15.94 0.49 -34.47
C HIS A 143 -16.84 1.60 -35.03
N PRO A 144 -16.48 2.25 -36.15
CA PRO A 144 -17.36 3.23 -36.76
C PRO A 144 -18.62 2.52 -37.27
N GLU A 145 -19.78 2.96 -36.80
CA GLU A 145 -21.07 2.52 -37.30
C GLU A 145 -21.64 3.59 -38.23
N VAL A 146 -21.96 3.22 -39.46
CA VAL A 146 -22.66 4.08 -40.42
C VAL A 146 -23.96 3.39 -40.80
N LEU A 147 -25.10 4.00 -40.46
CA LEU A 147 -26.44 3.48 -40.78
C LEU A 147 -26.66 2.01 -40.32
N GLY A 148 -26.12 1.64 -39.15
CA GLY A 148 -26.27 0.28 -38.59
C GLY A 148 -25.32 -0.77 -39.17
N ILE A 149 -24.43 -0.40 -40.09
CA ILE A 149 -23.36 -1.28 -40.59
C ILE A 149 -22.09 -1.02 -39.79
N GLN A 150 -21.57 -2.07 -39.14
CA GLN A 150 -20.29 -2.02 -38.44
C GLN A 150 -19.13 -2.01 -39.44
N GLY A 151 -18.38 -0.90 -39.47
CA GLY A 151 -17.17 -0.77 -40.25
C GLY A 151 -15.98 -1.50 -39.63
N LYS A 152 -14.86 -1.55 -40.37
CA LYS A 152 -13.59 -2.07 -39.84
C LYS A 152 -13.14 -1.28 -38.61
N GLN A 153 -12.57 -1.98 -37.65
CA GLN A 153 -11.96 -1.39 -36.46
C GLN A 153 -10.94 -0.31 -36.83
N LYS A 154 -11.03 0.85 -36.17
CA LYS A 154 -10.11 1.98 -36.35
C LYS A 154 -9.50 2.39 -35.02
N THR A 155 -8.26 2.88 -35.05
CA THR A 155 -7.57 3.46 -33.90
C THR A 155 -7.44 4.97 -34.12
N THR A 156 -7.85 5.75 -33.12
CA THR A 156 -7.66 7.20 -33.11
C THR A 156 -6.74 7.57 -31.96
N LYS A 157 -5.68 8.33 -32.24
CA LYS A 157 -4.86 8.90 -31.17
C LYS A 157 -5.66 9.93 -30.37
N LYS A 158 -5.62 9.82 -29.06
CA LYS A 158 -6.25 10.73 -28.11
C LYS A 158 -5.19 11.28 -27.19
N ARG A 159 -5.27 12.57 -26.89
CA ARG A 159 -4.49 13.19 -25.82
C ARG A 159 -4.83 12.52 -24.49
N LEU A 160 -3.80 12.24 -23.71
CA LEU A 160 -3.91 11.69 -22.37
C LEU A 160 -3.66 12.84 -21.38
N ASP A 161 -4.74 13.29 -20.73
CA ASP A 161 -4.68 14.29 -19.66
C ASP A 161 -4.67 13.59 -18.30
N PRO A 162 -4.07 14.20 -17.26
CA PRO A 162 -4.13 13.68 -15.90
C PRO A 162 -5.58 13.43 -15.47
N GLY A 163 -5.80 12.31 -14.77
CA GLY A 163 -7.09 11.97 -14.18
C GLY A 163 -7.49 12.89 -13.02
N ALA A 164 -8.55 12.53 -12.31
CA ALA A 164 -9.14 13.40 -11.29
C ALA A 164 -8.31 13.49 -9.98
N GLY A 165 -7.89 14.70 -9.61
CA GLY A 165 -7.21 14.96 -8.33
C GLY A 165 -5.89 14.20 -8.17
N TYR A 166 -5.41 14.06 -6.93
CA TYR A 166 -4.10 13.43 -6.66
C TYR A 166 -4.04 11.93 -6.99
N GLY A 167 -5.20 11.27 -7.08
CA GLY A 167 -5.28 9.86 -7.41
C GLY A 167 -5.22 9.60 -8.92
N GLU A 168 -5.50 10.61 -9.75
CA GLU A 168 -5.54 10.51 -11.20
C GLU A 168 -6.35 9.32 -11.80
N PRO A 169 -7.54 8.93 -11.26
CA PRO A 169 -8.39 7.96 -11.93
C PRO A 169 -9.01 8.56 -13.19
N LEU A 170 -9.18 7.73 -14.22
CA LEU A 170 -9.89 8.05 -15.43
C LEU A 170 -11.35 7.59 -15.37
N ASN A 171 -12.25 8.43 -15.89
CA ASN A 171 -13.68 8.11 -15.97
C ASN A 171 -14.00 7.30 -17.24
N ILE A 172 -13.63 6.02 -17.24
CA ILE A 172 -13.92 5.06 -18.32
C ILE A 172 -14.53 3.77 -17.75
N ALA A 173 -14.99 2.85 -18.60
CA ALA A 173 -15.78 1.68 -18.17
C ALA A 173 -15.02 0.63 -17.34
N TRP A 174 -13.72 0.78 -17.15
CA TRP A 174 -12.88 -0.07 -16.30
C TRP A 174 -11.84 0.78 -15.55
N PRO A 175 -11.33 0.33 -14.39
CA PRO A 175 -10.32 1.05 -13.64
C PRO A 175 -9.09 1.37 -14.49
N ALA A 176 -8.81 2.65 -14.66
CA ALA A 176 -7.60 3.13 -15.30
C ALA A 176 -7.10 4.40 -14.60
N TYR A 177 -5.77 4.56 -14.58
CA TYR A 177 -5.11 5.68 -13.92
C TYR A 177 -4.03 6.27 -14.82
N THR A 178 -3.81 7.57 -14.68
CA THR A 178 -2.61 8.24 -15.20
C THR A 178 -1.65 8.55 -14.05
N TYR A 179 -0.46 9.00 -14.43
CA TYR A 179 0.62 9.39 -13.53
C TYR A 179 1.28 10.62 -14.15
N ALA A 180 0.99 11.81 -13.62
CA ALA A 180 1.48 13.04 -14.22
C ALA A 180 3.02 13.08 -14.26
N GLY A 181 3.56 13.41 -15.44
CA GLY A 181 5.00 13.60 -15.64
C GLY A 181 5.79 12.33 -15.99
N VAL A 182 5.20 11.13 -15.94
CA VAL A 182 5.92 9.89 -16.26
C VAL A 182 5.72 9.41 -17.69
N ARG A 183 6.66 8.60 -18.17
CA ARG A 183 6.66 8.01 -19.52
C ARG A 183 6.47 6.49 -19.45
N SER A 184 6.22 5.87 -20.60
CA SER A 184 6.25 4.41 -20.73
C SER A 184 7.59 3.88 -20.20
N GLY A 185 7.56 2.79 -19.43
CA GLY A 185 8.74 2.26 -18.74
C GLY A 185 8.88 2.70 -17.28
N PHE A 186 8.03 3.60 -16.77
CA PHE A 186 8.16 4.11 -15.38
C PHE A 186 8.09 3.05 -14.27
N ALA A 187 7.58 1.86 -14.59
CA ALA A 187 7.42 0.75 -13.66
C ALA A 187 8.48 -0.36 -13.82
N GLU A 188 9.42 -0.23 -14.76
CA GLU A 188 10.53 -1.15 -14.98
C GLU A 188 11.81 -0.51 -14.40
N ARG A 189 12.46 -1.19 -13.45
CA ARG A 189 13.55 -0.65 -12.61
C ARG A 189 14.89 -0.55 -13.34
N ASP A 190 15.03 -1.24 -14.46
CA ASP A 190 16.20 -1.25 -15.32
C ASP A 190 16.13 -0.22 -16.46
N LEU A 191 15.06 0.58 -16.54
CA LEU A 191 14.88 1.65 -17.52
C LEU A 191 15.17 3.05 -16.93
N GLU A 192 15.59 3.98 -17.79
CA GLU A 192 15.82 5.38 -17.41
C GLU A 192 14.53 6.09 -17.00
N GLU A 193 13.40 5.66 -17.53
CA GLU A 193 12.08 6.20 -17.23
C GLU A 193 11.56 5.81 -15.84
N PHE A 194 12.23 4.89 -15.13
CA PHE A 194 11.81 4.41 -13.82
C PHE A 194 11.52 5.57 -12.87
N ASP A 195 10.28 5.59 -12.36
CA ASP A 195 9.86 6.56 -11.34
C ASP A 195 9.38 5.79 -10.10
N PRO A 196 10.14 5.83 -8.98
CA PRO A 196 9.81 5.02 -7.80
C PRO A 196 8.52 5.45 -7.11
N VAL A 197 8.07 6.70 -7.29
CA VAL A 197 6.85 7.21 -6.67
C VAL A 197 5.64 6.70 -7.46
N ALA A 198 5.65 6.88 -8.77
CA ALA A 198 4.58 6.40 -9.65
C ALA A 198 4.52 4.86 -9.66
N GLU A 199 5.67 4.17 -9.73
CA GLU A 199 5.74 2.70 -9.65
C GLU A 199 5.14 2.21 -8.34
N SER A 200 5.54 2.76 -7.19
CA SER A 200 5.03 2.29 -5.90
C SER A 200 3.50 2.42 -5.78
N VAL A 201 2.91 3.48 -6.34
CA VAL A 201 1.45 3.68 -6.34
C VAL A 201 0.78 2.72 -7.33
N ALA A 202 1.32 2.59 -8.55
CA ALA A 202 0.82 1.67 -9.57
C ALA A 202 0.87 0.21 -9.10
N PHE A 203 1.99 -0.21 -8.51
CA PHE A 203 2.17 -1.55 -7.98
C PHE A 203 1.20 -1.85 -6.84
N THR A 204 0.96 -0.91 -5.92
CA THR A 204 -0.05 -1.09 -4.86
C THR A 204 -1.44 -1.37 -5.47
N ARG A 205 -1.84 -0.61 -6.50
CA ARG A 205 -3.12 -0.79 -7.20
C ARG A 205 -3.20 -2.15 -7.92
N SER A 206 -2.11 -2.55 -8.56
CA SER A 206 -1.97 -3.84 -9.23
C SER A 206 -2.08 -5.00 -8.24
N LEU A 207 -1.32 -4.94 -7.15
CA LEU A 207 -1.32 -5.93 -6.09
C LEU A 207 -2.71 -6.08 -5.46
N ASN A 208 -3.39 -4.98 -5.15
CA ASN A 208 -4.76 -5.00 -4.65
C ASN A 208 -5.71 -5.71 -5.63
N THR A 209 -5.63 -5.36 -6.91
CA THR A 209 -6.48 -5.96 -7.96
C THR A 209 -6.25 -7.46 -8.08
N VAL A 210 -4.98 -7.89 -8.10
CA VAL A 210 -4.59 -9.30 -8.20
C VAL A 210 -4.98 -10.08 -6.93
N ARG A 211 -4.70 -9.55 -5.72
CA ARG A 211 -5.11 -10.17 -4.45
C ARG A 211 -6.62 -10.37 -4.39
N ARG A 212 -7.42 -9.36 -4.78
CA ARG A 212 -8.89 -9.47 -4.83
C ARG A 212 -9.40 -10.43 -5.90
N ALA A 213 -8.65 -10.64 -6.99
CA ALA A 213 -8.99 -11.64 -8.00
C ALA A 213 -8.79 -13.06 -7.46
N PHE A 214 -7.67 -13.29 -6.76
CA PHE A 214 -7.36 -14.56 -6.12
C PHE A 214 -8.05 -14.80 -4.77
N ARG A 215 -8.74 -13.79 -4.23
CA ARG A 215 -9.35 -13.81 -2.88
C ARG A 215 -8.29 -14.07 -1.80
N ILE A 216 -7.16 -13.39 -1.93
CA ILE A 216 -6.08 -13.37 -0.93
C ILE A 216 -6.41 -12.29 0.09
N GLU A 217 -6.52 -12.69 1.35
CA GLU A 217 -6.77 -11.82 2.50
C GLU A 217 -5.57 -11.95 3.44
N PRO A 218 -4.61 -11.01 3.39
CA PRO A 218 -3.47 -10.99 4.32
C PRO A 218 -3.95 -10.73 5.74
N ASP A 219 -3.30 -11.37 6.72
CA ASP A 219 -3.61 -11.21 8.14
C ASP A 219 -2.71 -10.12 8.76
N PHE A 220 -2.78 -8.92 8.19
CA PHE A 220 -1.94 -7.81 8.62
C PHE A 220 -2.25 -7.32 10.02
N GLU A 221 -3.45 -7.57 10.53
CA GLU A 221 -3.83 -7.21 11.89
C GLU A 221 -2.99 -7.98 12.90
N ASN A 222 -3.00 -9.31 12.84
CA ASN A 222 -2.23 -10.14 13.76
C ASN A 222 -0.73 -9.93 13.57
N VAL A 223 -0.25 -9.78 12.34
CA VAL A 223 1.18 -9.54 12.10
C VAL A 223 1.63 -8.18 12.67
N ARG A 224 0.80 -7.15 12.59
CA ARG A 224 1.10 -5.84 13.18
C ARG A 224 1.19 -5.94 14.70
N ASP A 225 0.21 -6.55 15.34
CA ASP A 225 0.17 -6.63 16.80
C ASP A 225 1.26 -7.56 17.36
N ASP A 226 1.56 -8.67 16.68
CA ASP A 226 2.72 -9.52 16.98
C ASP A 226 4.03 -8.71 16.98
N LEU A 227 4.23 -7.85 15.97
CA LEU A 227 5.42 -7.02 15.88
C LEU A 227 5.48 -6.00 17.01
N VAL A 228 4.36 -5.36 17.34
CA VAL A 228 4.26 -4.39 18.45
C VAL A 228 4.58 -5.07 19.79
N ASP A 229 4.08 -6.27 20.04
CA ASP A 229 4.35 -7.02 21.27
C ASP A 229 5.84 -7.41 21.39
N LEU A 230 6.45 -7.84 20.29
CA LEU A 230 7.89 -8.14 20.25
C LEU A 230 8.74 -6.90 20.51
N GLN A 231 8.36 -5.74 19.93
CA GLN A 231 9.02 -4.47 20.18
C GLN A 231 8.84 -4.03 21.63
N ALA A 232 7.62 -4.06 22.17
CA ALA A 232 7.31 -3.63 23.53
C ALA A 232 8.00 -4.49 24.60
N SER A 233 8.16 -5.79 24.35
CA SER A 233 8.88 -6.72 25.23
C SER A 233 10.41 -6.70 25.08
N GLY A 234 10.95 -5.86 24.19
CA GLY A 234 12.39 -5.75 23.95
C GLY A 234 12.99 -6.97 23.22
N GLN A 235 12.17 -7.82 22.60
CA GLN A 235 12.61 -8.98 21.82
C GLN A 235 13.06 -8.57 20.41
N VAL A 236 14.09 -7.71 20.34
CA VAL A 236 14.51 -7.03 19.11
C VAL A 236 14.82 -8.00 17.97
N ASP A 237 15.58 -9.08 18.20
CA ASP A 237 15.93 -10.00 17.12
C ASP A 237 14.72 -10.76 16.54
N LYS A 238 13.71 -11.06 17.36
CA LYS A 238 12.45 -11.64 16.87
C LYS A 238 11.64 -10.62 16.06
N ALA A 239 11.59 -9.37 16.52
CA ALA A 239 10.94 -8.28 15.80
C ALA A 239 11.59 -8.06 14.42
N LEU A 240 12.91 -8.00 14.37
CA LEU A 240 13.70 -7.87 13.14
C LEU A 240 13.46 -9.03 12.15
N GLY A 241 13.17 -10.24 12.64
CA GLY A 241 12.77 -11.37 11.80
C GLY A 241 11.44 -11.17 11.04
N ARG A 242 10.57 -10.28 11.55
CA ARG A 242 9.28 -9.88 10.93
C ARG A 242 9.41 -8.65 10.02
N ILE A 243 10.60 -8.07 9.93
CA ILE A 243 10.90 -6.89 9.12
C ILE A 243 11.72 -7.32 7.90
N ARG A 244 11.51 -6.66 6.74
CA ARG A 244 12.29 -6.90 5.51
C ARG A 244 13.71 -6.41 5.70
N ASP A 245 14.66 -7.01 4.99
CA ASP A 245 16.08 -6.74 5.21
C ASP A 245 16.50 -5.29 4.86
N PHE A 246 15.77 -4.68 3.94
CA PHE A 246 15.93 -3.32 3.47
C PHE A 246 14.84 -2.37 4.00
N ALA A 247 14.09 -2.78 5.03
CA ALA A 247 12.97 -1.99 5.51
C ALA A 247 13.40 -0.64 6.09
N GLN A 248 12.49 0.32 6.10
CA GLN A 248 12.73 1.64 6.69
C GLN A 248 11.69 1.98 7.75
N VAL A 249 12.15 2.59 8.85
CA VAL A 249 11.27 3.20 9.85
C VAL A 249 11.65 4.66 9.95
N ILE A 250 10.68 5.55 9.77
CA ILE A 250 10.88 7.00 9.77
C ILE A 250 9.87 7.63 10.73
N ASN A 251 10.38 8.21 11.80
CA ASN A 251 9.64 9.12 12.67
C ASN A 251 9.74 10.53 12.10
N GLY A 252 8.74 10.95 11.31
CA GLY A 252 8.77 12.19 10.54
C GLY A 252 9.13 13.44 11.37
N PRO A 253 8.51 13.68 12.54
CA PRO A 253 8.71 14.93 13.28
C PRO A 253 10.12 15.13 13.86
N THR A 254 10.86 14.05 14.09
CA THR A 254 12.24 14.09 14.64
C THR A 254 13.30 13.54 13.68
N LEU A 255 12.86 13.02 12.53
CA LEU A 255 13.69 12.30 11.57
C LEU A 255 14.54 11.19 12.22
N THR A 256 14.01 10.56 13.26
CA THR A 256 14.62 9.38 13.90
C THR A 256 14.12 8.10 13.25
N GLY A 257 14.84 6.99 13.45
CA GLY A 257 14.48 5.70 12.87
C GLY A 257 15.71 4.95 12.36
N GLY A 258 15.56 4.21 11.27
CA GLY A 258 16.64 3.45 10.66
C GLY A 258 16.27 2.83 9.32
N ILE A 259 17.29 2.48 8.53
CA ILE A 259 17.15 1.81 7.24
C ILE A 259 17.94 0.49 7.27
N GLY A 260 17.25 -0.60 6.95
CA GLY A 260 17.77 -1.95 6.97
C GLY A 260 18.01 -2.52 8.37
N GLN A 261 18.32 -3.82 8.42
CA GLN A 261 18.38 -4.59 9.68
C GLN A 261 19.38 -4.03 10.71
N LYS A 262 20.52 -3.51 10.26
CA LYS A 262 21.58 -3.02 11.15
C LYS A 262 21.13 -1.77 11.90
N ASP A 263 20.66 -0.76 11.17
CA ASP A 263 20.27 0.51 11.75
C ASP A 263 18.99 0.36 12.57
N LEU A 264 18.04 -0.47 12.12
CA LEU A 264 16.84 -0.79 12.89
C LEU A 264 17.15 -1.53 14.20
N ARG A 265 18.12 -2.46 14.21
CA ARG A 265 18.58 -3.07 15.46
C ARG A 265 19.12 -2.01 16.42
N GLN A 266 19.96 -1.12 15.94
CA GLN A 266 20.52 -0.05 16.77
C GLN A 266 19.41 0.88 17.29
N PHE A 267 18.47 1.25 16.42
CA PHE A 267 17.30 2.06 16.77
C PHE A 267 16.49 1.44 17.91
N TYR A 268 16.06 0.18 17.76
CA TYR A 268 15.22 -0.48 18.78
C TYR A 268 15.96 -0.80 20.08
N THR A 269 17.28 -0.99 20.05
CA THR A 269 18.08 -1.29 21.26
C THR A 269 18.52 -0.04 22.01
N SER A 270 18.84 1.04 21.31
CA SER A 270 19.55 2.19 21.90
C SER A 270 18.71 3.46 21.98
N PHE A 271 17.69 3.60 21.12
CA PHE A 271 16.96 4.86 20.95
C PHE A 271 15.45 4.75 21.20
N PHE A 272 14.91 3.52 21.18
CA PHE A 272 13.50 3.26 21.47
C PHE A 272 13.23 2.84 22.93
N HIS A 273 14.17 2.09 23.54
CA HIS A 273 14.06 1.55 24.90
C HIS A 273 15.16 2.05 25.82
N PRO A 274 14.95 2.02 27.16
CA PRO A 274 13.69 1.68 27.84
C PRO A 274 12.65 2.81 27.75
N LEU A 275 11.37 2.47 27.84
CA LEU A 275 10.27 3.44 27.95
C LEU A 275 9.95 3.75 29.43
N PRO A 276 9.38 4.93 29.75
CA PRO A 276 8.91 5.24 31.10
C PRO A 276 7.92 4.20 31.64
N LYS A 277 7.93 3.95 32.96
CA LYS A 277 7.04 2.96 33.60
C LYS A 277 5.54 3.25 33.39
N ASP A 278 5.18 4.53 33.28
CA ASP A 278 3.81 4.98 33.04
C ASP A 278 3.48 5.18 31.55
N PHE A 279 4.35 4.73 30.64
CA PHE A 279 4.08 4.76 29.20
C PHE A 279 2.87 3.87 28.89
N ARG A 280 1.87 4.45 28.22
CA ARG A 280 0.62 3.79 27.85
C ARG A 280 0.25 4.16 26.42
N THR A 281 -0.25 3.18 25.69
CA THR A 281 -0.80 3.32 24.35
C THR A 281 -2.25 2.87 24.34
N ARG A 282 -3.06 3.47 23.46
CA ARG A 282 -4.42 3.03 23.17
C ARG A 282 -4.67 3.23 21.67
N LEU A 283 -5.00 2.15 20.97
CA LEU A 283 -5.50 2.23 19.60
C LEU A 283 -6.82 3.00 19.58
N LEU A 284 -6.90 4.06 18.79
CA LEU A 284 -8.10 4.85 18.55
C LEU A 284 -8.83 4.34 17.31
N SER A 285 -8.10 4.14 16.22
CA SER A 285 -8.61 3.56 14.99
C SER A 285 -7.52 2.79 14.25
N ARG A 286 -7.94 1.82 13.42
CA ARG A 286 -7.07 1.05 12.52
C ARG A 286 -7.74 0.91 11.16
N THR A 287 -6.99 1.17 10.10
CA THR A 287 -7.42 0.95 8.72
C THR A 287 -6.46 -0.03 8.05
N ILE A 288 -6.99 -1.13 7.51
CA ILE A 288 -6.20 -2.14 6.82
C ILE A 288 -6.66 -2.21 5.36
N ASP A 289 -5.70 -2.18 4.44
CA ASP A 289 -5.94 -2.53 3.04
C ASP A 289 -5.08 -3.74 2.65
N THR A 290 -5.08 -4.08 1.37
CA THR A 290 -4.33 -5.23 0.86
C THR A 290 -2.81 -5.10 0.95
N ALA A 291 -2.22 -3.96 1.32
CA ALA A 291 -0.77 -3.74 1.43
C ALA A 291 -0.33 -2.88 2.65
N ARG A 292 -1.25 -2.24 3.37
CA ARG A 292 -0.96 -1.30 4.46
C ARG A 292 -1.87 -1.49 5.66
N CYS A 293 -1.31 -1.19 6.83
CA CYS A 293 -2.01 -0.99 8.09
C CYS A 293 -1.73 0.42 8.58
N VAL A 294 -2.78 1.19 8.87
CA VAL A 294 -2.68 2.56 9.42
C VAL A 294 -3.27 2.55 10.82
N ASP A 295 -2.44 2.84 11.81
CA ASP A 295 -2.82 2.91 13.21
C ASP A 295 -2.88 4.37 13.67
N GLU A 296 -4.00 4.76 14.29
CA GLU A 296 -4.13 5.99 15.07
C GLU A 296 -4.05 5.63 16.54
N ILE A 297 -3.03 6.12 17.25
CA ILE A 297 -2.67 5.65 18.58
C ILE A 297 -2.59 6.83 19.53
N PHE A 298 -3.37 6.81 20.61
CA PHE A 298 -3.17 7.73 21.73
C PHE A 298 -2.02 7.25 22.60
N VAL A 299 -1.02 8.09 22.80
CA VAL A 299 0.18 7.83 23.61
C VAL A 299 0.20 8.76 24.82
N SER A 300 0.49 8.21 26.00
CA SER A 300 0.62 8.96 27.24
C SER A 300 1.77 8.47 28.10
N PHE A 301 2.60 9.38 28.60
CA PHE A 301 3.74 9.07 29.46
C PHE A 301 4.20 10.30 30.24
N THR A 302 4.94 10.11 31.32
CA THR A 302 5.68 11.18 31.99
C THR A 302 7.12 11.18 31.46
N HIS A 303 7.64 12.33 31.03
CA HIS A 303 9.00 12.46 30.52
C HIS A 303 10.04 12.41 31.67
N SER A 304 10.14 11.26 32.33
CA SER A 304 10.97 11.01 33.51
C SER A 304 12.40 10.58 33.18
N GLN A 305 12.70 10.35 31.91
CA GLN A 305 14.00 9.95 31.36
C GLN A 305 14.08 10.43 29.90
N PRO A 306 15.27 10.52 29.29
CA PRO A 306 15.39 10.80 27.86
C PRO A 306 14.63 9.78 27.01
N ILE A 307 13.94 10.26 25.96
CA ILE A 307 13.21 9.41 25.00
C ILE A 307 13.55 9.91 23.59
N GLU A 308 14.60 9.33 23.00
CA GLU A 308 15.26 9.89 21.82
C GLU A 308 14.37 9.93 20.57
N TRP A 309 13.46 8.97 20.42
CA TRP A 309 12.59 8.94 19.25
C TRP A 309 11.58 10.11 19.20
N ILE A 310 11.13 10.63 20.35
CA ILE A 310 10.12 11.71 20.42
C ILE A 310 10.73 13.07 20.81
N LEU A 311 11.74 13.07 21.68
CA LEU A 311 12.38 14.26 22.24
C LEU A 311 13.91 14.08 22.22
N PRO A 312 14.53 13.97 21.03
CA PRO A 312 15.96 13.72 20.92
C PRO A 312 16.78 14.82 21.60
N GLY A 313 17.75 14.41 22.43
CA GLY A 313 18.63 15.31 23.16
C GLY A 313 17.99 16.12 24.30
N VAL A 314 16.73 15.84 24.67
CA VAL A 314 16.06 16.53 25.78
C VAL A 314 16.14 15.69 27.06
N PRO A 315 16.70 16.22 28.17
CA PRO A 315 16.71 15.52 29.44
C PRO A 315 15.30 15.42 30.05
N ALA A 316 15.14 14.55 31.06
CA ALA A 316 13.87 14.39 31.76
C ALA A 316 13.28 15.74 32.22
N THR A 317 12.06 16.04 31.76
CA THR A 317 11.34 17.26 32.14
C THR A 317 10.32 17.01 33.24
N ASN A 318 10.03 15.74 33.56
CA ASN A 318 9.03 15.30 34.52
C ASN A 318 7.62 15.85 34.24
N LYS A 319 7.34 16.23 32.99
CA LYS A 319 6.03 16.66 32.53
C LYS A 319 5.27 15.49 31.90
N LYS A 320 3.95 15.50 32.08
CA LYS A 320 3.06 14.55 31.41
C LYS A 320 2.91 14.97 29.95
N VAL A 321 3.02 13.99 29.05
CA VAL A 321 2.79 14.14 27.62
C VAL A 321 1.61 13.26 27.23
N GLU A 322 0.71 13.83 26.44
CA GLU A 322 -0.39 13.15 25.75
C GLU A 322 -0.40 13.61 24.30
N VAL A 323 -0.32 12.65 23.37
CA VAL A 323 -0.21 12.91 21.94
C VAL A 323 -0.85 11.78 21.14
N VAL A 324 -1.44 12.11 19.98
CA VAL A 324 -1.86 11.11 19.01
C VAL A 324 -0.73 10.88 18.01
N VAL A 325 -0.40 9.60 17.82
CA VAL A 325 0.60 9.12 16.88
C VAL A 325 -0.10 8.39 15.75
N ILE A 326 0.23 8.73 14.51
CA ILE A 326 -0.21 8.01 13.32
C ILE A 326 0.95 7.15 12.83
N SER A 327 0.77 5.85 12.75
CA SER A 327 1.73 4.93 12.13
C SER A 327 1.16 4.35 10.84
N ILE A 328 1.86 4.59 9.73
CA ILE A 328 1.51 4.08 8.40
C ILE A 328 2.51 2.97 8.07
N VAL A 329 2.06 1.72 8.20
CA VAL A 329 2.87 0.52 8.00
C VAL A 329 2.55 -0.08 6.63
N ARG A 330 3.56 -0.23 5.78
CA ARG A 330 3.47 -1.01 4.54
C ARG A 330 4.01 -2.41 4.79
N MET A 331 3.19 -3.39 4.45
CA MET A 331 3.47 -4.81 4.59
C MET A 331 3.56 -5.44 3.22
N MET A 332 4.72 -6.02 2.91
CA MET A 332 5.02 -6.61 1.62
C MET A 332 5.52 -8.05 1.79
N GLY A 333 5.35 -8.80 0.72
CA GLY A 333 5.79 -10.17 0.56
C GLY A 333 5.10 -11.18 1.47
N GLN A 334 5.89 -11.97 2.19
CA GLN A 334 5.46 -12.92 3.22
C GLN A 334 4.95 -12.20 4.50
N GLN A 335 4.16 -11.14 4.33
CA GLN A 335 3.60 -10.33 5.40
C GLN A 335 4.68 -9.79 6.33
N LYS A 336 5.73 -9.17 5.77
CA LYS A 336 6.77 -8.51 6.55
C LYS A 336 6.69 -7.01 6.39
N LEU A 337 7.10 -6.28 7.43
CA LEU A 337 7.17 -4.81 7.39
C LEU A 337 8.25 -4.38 6.41
N GLU A 338 7.87 -3.57 5.42
CA GLU A 338 8.78 -2.95 4.46
C GLU A 338 9.04 -1.49 4.80
N SER A 339 8.01 -0.74 5.21
CA SER A 339 8.18 0.65 5.63
C SER A 339 7.20 1.03 6.72
N GLU A 340 7.65 1.80 7.71
CA GLU A 340 6.78 2.46 8.70
C GLU A 340 7.08 3.95 8.71
N HIS A 341 6.05 4.77 8.46
CA HIS A 341 6.12 6.22 8.63
C HIS A 341 5.28 6.62 9.83
N VAL A 342 5.88 7.30 10.79
CA VAL A 342 5.26 7.69 12.06
C VAL A 342 5.18 9.20 12.14
N TYR A 343 4.00 9.72 12.48
CA TYR A 343 3.70 11.15 12.60
C TYR A 343 3.05 11.47 13.93
N TRP A 344 3.32 12.66 14.46
CA TRP A 344 2.64 13.26 15.60
C TRP A 344 2.85 14.77 15.58
N ASP A 345 2.09 15.50 16.40
CA ASP A 345 2.27 16.95 16.57
C ASP A 345 3.41 17.26 17.56
N GLN A 346 4.58 17.55 17.01
CA GLN A 346 5.76 17.86 17.82
C GLN A 346 5.66 19.23 18.52
N ALA A 347 4.91 20.19 17.98
CA ALA A 347 4.72 21.48 18.63
C ALA A 347 3.94 21.30 19.94
N SER A 348 2.87 20.50 19.91
CA SER A 348 2.12 20.13 21.10
C SER A 348 2.95 19.34 22.12
N VAL A 349 3.86 18.46 21.68
CA VAL A 349 4.80 17.76 22.59
C VAL A 349 5.75 18.76 23.26
N LEU A 350 6.42 19.62 22.47
CA LEU A 350 7.37 20.62 22.98
C LEU A 350 6.70 21.61 23.95
N MET A 351 5.46 22.00 23.69
CA MET A 351 4.67 22.85 24.58
C MET A 351 4.40 22.16 25.92
N GLN A 352 3.95 20.90 25.88
CA GLN A 352 3.65 20.12 27.10
C GLN A 352 4.89 19.91 27.99
N VAL A 353 6.07 19.75 27.39
CA VAL A 353 7.33 19.63 28.15
C VAL A 353 7.97 20.97 28.53
N GLY A 354 7.37 22.09 28.14
CA GLY A 354 7.80 23.44 28.51
C GLY A 354 8.94 24.02 27.65
N LEU A 355 9.26 23.41 26.51
CA LEU A 355 10.28 23.90 25.58
C LEU A 355 9.73 24.90 24.53
N LEU A 356 8.41 24.92 24.34
CA LEU A 356 7.73 25.83 23.42
C LEU A 356 6.63 26.60 24.17
N SER A 357 6.82 27.90 24.33
CA SER A 357 5.74 28.80 24.78
C SER A 357 4.95 29.32 23.57
N PRO A 358 3.61 29.25 23.57
CA PRO A 358 2.77 29.87 22.54
C PRO A 358 3.01 31.37 22.37
N LYS A 359 3.54 32.06 23.40
CA LYS A 359 3.86 33.49 23.32
C LYS A 359 5.16 33.80 22.58
N MET A 360 5.91 32.80 22.11
CA MET A 360 7.14 32.98 21.29
C MET A 360 6.83 33.37 19.83
N VAL A 361 5.96 34.36 19.66
CA VAL A 361 5.65 34.96 18.36
C VAL A 361 6.80 35.90 17.94
N PRO A 362 7.32 35.80 16.71
CA PRO A 362 8.31 36.75 16.18
C PRO A 362 7.77 38.19 16.19
N GLU A 363 8.62 39.16 16.49
CA GLU A 363 8.22 40.58 16.60
C GLU A 363 7.54 41.10 15.31
N SER A 364 8.00 40.63 14.14
CA SER A 364 7.42 40.97 12.83
C SER A 364 5.95 40.55 12.69
N PHE A 365 5.54 39.47 13.37
CA PHE A 365 4.15 39.00 13.39
C PHE A 365 3.35 39.61 14.54
N ARG A 366 3.96 39.89 15.69
CA ARG A 366 3.30 40.67 16.76
C ARG A 366 2.84 42.04 16.27
N LYS A 367 3.67 42.72 15.46
CA LYS A 367 3.30 44.00 14.81
C LYS A 367 2.11 43.88 13.85
N LYS A 368 1.81 42.67 13.39
CA LYS A 368 0.65 42.34 12.55
C LYS A 368 -0.56 41.85 13.37
N GLY A 369 -0.50 41.92 14.71
CA GLY A 369 -1.58 41.52 15.59
C GLY A 369 -1.59 40.05 16.00
N VAL A 370 -0.54 39.26 15.70
CA VAL A 370 -0.47 37.87 16.16
C VAL A 370 -0.06 37.83 17.63
N GLU A 371 -0.96 37.36 18.49
CA GLU A 371 -0.74 37.33 19.94
C GLU A 371 -0.08 36.03 20.43
N GLU A 372 -0.35 34.92 19.76
CA GLU A 372 0.23 33.60 20.09
C GLU A 372 0.36 32.69 18.87
N LEU A 373 1.23 31.69 18.99
CA LEU A 373 1.36 30.60 18.03
C LEU A 373 0.12 29.68 18.14
N PRO A 374 -0.42 29.19 17.02
CA PRO A 374 -1.64 28.39 16.99
C PRO A 374 -1.36 26.93 17.43
N ILE A 375 -1.08 26.73 18.71
CA ILE A 375 -0.69 25.45 19.32
C ILE A 375 -1.52 25.23 20.58
N TRP A 376 -2.21 24.10 20.67
CA TRP A 376 -3.14 23.80 21.77
C TRP A 376 -2.55 22.89 22.86
N GLY A 377 -1.65 21.97 22.48
CA GLY A 377 -1.04 21.02 23.40
C GLY A 377 -1.89 19.76 23.62
N ALA A 378 -1.93 19.27 24.87
CA ALA A 378 -2.50 17.96 25.22
C ALA A 378 -3.98 17.80 24.85
N GLU A 379 -4.73 18.90 24.85
CA GLU A 379 -6.17 18.85 24.65
C GLU A 379 -6.56 18.44 23.22
N SER A 380 -5.72 18.68 22.20
CA SER A 380 -5.94 18.15 20.85
C SER A 380 -5.95 16.61 20.84
N ALA A 381 -5.00 15.98 21.52
CA ALA A 381 -4.94 14.52 21.64
C ALA A 381 -6.11 13.96 22.46
N ARG A 382 -6.52 14.66 23.53
CA ARG A 382 -7.68 14.28 24.34
C ARG A 382 -8.99 14.41 23.54
N ALA A 383 -9.12 15.45 22.73
CA ALA A 383 -10.28 15.67 21.86
C ALA A 383 -10.44 14.53 20.85
N MET A 384 -9.37 14.15 20.15
CA MET A 384 -9.36 13.01 19.23
C MET A 384 -9.74 11.71 19.94
N LYS A 385 -9.17 11.45 21.13
CA LYS A 385 -9.51 10.27 21.94
C LYS A 385 -10.99 10.24 22.37
N ARG A 386 -11.59 11.39 22.70
CA ARG A 386 -13.00 11.49 23.12
C ARG A 386 -13.97 11.58 21.93
N GLY A 387 -13.49 11.96 20.76
CA GLY A 387 -14.31 12.33 19.60
C GLY A 387 -14.91 13.74 19.66
N SER A 388 -14.57 14.55 20.67
CA SER A 388 -15.06 15.92 20.84
C SER A 388 -14.25 16.74 21.85
N SER A 389 -14.40 18.07 21.79
CA SER A 389 -13.90 19.02 22.79
C SER A 389 -14.89 20.16 22.96
N SER A 390 -14.96 20.73 24.17
CA SER A 390 -15.61 22.02 24.42
C SER A 390 -14.78 23.20 23.92
N HIS A 391 -13.52 22.97 23.54
CA HIS A 391 -12.55 23.98 23.12
C HIS A 391 -12.36 24.03 21.60
N MET A 392 -13.38 23.63 20.83
CA MET A 392 -13.30 23.66 19.38
C MET A 392 -13.25 25.11 18.88
N ASN A 393 -12.33 25.37 17.95
CA ASN A 393 -12.17 26.65 17.26
C ASN A 393 -11.79 27.86 18.14
N GLU A 394 -11.36 27.68 19.40
CA GLU A 394 -10.94 28.79 20.27
C GLU A 394 -9.74 29.60 19.72
N LEU A 395 -8.94 29.01 18.83
CA LEU A 395 -7.85 29.70 18.13
C LEU A 395 -8.30 30.49 16.88
N VAL A 396 -9.58 30.42 16.50
CA VAL A 396 -10.15 31.10 15.34
C VAL A 396 -10.92 32.34 15.83
N VAL A 397 -10.33 33.52 15.65
CA VAL A 397 -10.82 34.80 16.22
C VAL A 397 -12.29 35.10 15.90
N ASP A 398 -12.75 34.76 14.70
CA ASP A 398 -14.11 35.09 14.22
C ASP A 398 -15.09 33.90 14.31
N TRP A 399 -14.74 32.82 15.02
CA TRP A 399 -15.64 31.69 15.23
C TRP A 399 -16.63 32.02 16.36
N GLN A 400 -17.75 32.67 16.02
CA GLN A 400 -18.86 32.91 16.94
C GLN A 400 -19.85 31.73 16.91
N ASP A 401 -20.37 31.36 18.09
CA ASP A 401 -21.44 30.38 18.30
C ASP A 401 -22.80 30.80 17.72
#